data_AF-A0A7W1I047-F1
#
_entry.id   AF-A0A7W1I047-F1
#
_cell.length_a   1.000
_cell.length_b   1.000
_cell.length_c   1.000
_cell.angle_alpha   90.00
_cell.angle_beta   90.00
_cell.angle_gamma   90.00
#
_symmetry.space_group_name_H-M   'P 1'
#
loop_
_entity.id
_entity.type
_entity.pdbx_description
1 polymer ?
#
loop_
_entity_poly.entity_id
_entity_poly.type
_entity_poly.pdbx_seq_one_letter_code
_entity_poly.pdbx_strand_id
1 'polypeptide(L)'
;MREDMQYISGVLDELEAIVQDASGVPMSKGRAVVDRSDLLVMLDELRGSLPPELAEAESLRRECGATVAAAEEEAQRIVEEAHHHANAMVPETELHRRTQRRAGEIIDGAERYAEEVSGGSEVYRDRVMGQLENWFQDSLISVEESRQELGGVPVRRPAPQPEVVEEKADGQGWQASSA
;
A
#
# COMPACT_ATOMS: atom_id res chain seq x y z
N MET A 1 4.54 50.90 17.91
CA MET A 1 4.62 50.49 16.48
C MET A 1 3.76 51.30 15.51
N ARG A 2 2.42 51.29 15.53
CA ARG A 2 1.62 52.03 14.51
C ARG A 2 1.75 53.55 14.65
N GLU A 3 1.76 54.03 15.89
CA GLU A 3 1.90 55.47 16.20
C GLU A 3 3.32 55.96 15.92
N ASP A 4 4.35 55.20 16.30
CA ASP A 4 5.76 55.56 16.07
C ASP A 4 6.15 55.52 14.58
N MET A 5 5.61 54.56 13.81
CA MET A 5 5.81 54.52 12.35
C MET A 5 5.09 55.68 11.64
N GLN A 6 3.92 56.10 12.14
CA GLN A 6 3.23 57.30 11.66
C GLN A 6 4.04 58.57 11.99
N TYR A 7 4.67 58.61 13.16
CA TYR A 7 5.56 59.70 13.55
C TYR A 7 6.78 59.80 12.63
N ILE A 8 7.49 58.69 12.40
CA ILE A 8 8.63 58.62 11.47
C ILE A 8 8.22 59.05 10.05
N SER A 9 7.06 58.59 9.56
CA SER A 9 6.54 59.02 8.26
C SER A 9 6.30 60.53 8.22
N GLY A 10 5.73 61.09 9.29
CA GLY A 10 5.51 62.53 9.40
C GLY A 10 6.82 63.33 9.36
N VAL A 11 7.86 62.89 10.05
CA VAL A 11 9.19 63.53 10.01
C VAL A 11 9.82 63.43 8.62
N LEU A 12 9.64 62.31 7.92
CA LEU A 12 10.09 62.16 6.53
C LEU A 12 9.31 63.06 5.57
N ASP A 13 7.99 63.17 5.74
CA ASP A 13 7.12 64.03 4.93
C ASP A 13 7.49 65.51 5.15
N GLU A 14 7.83 65.91 6.38
CA GLU A 14 8.28 67.26 6.70
C GLU A 14 9.66 67.57 6.12
N LEU A 15 10.58 66.60 6.18
CA LEU A 15 11.89 66.70 5.54
C LEU A 15 11.76 66.82 4.02
N GLU A 16 10.85 66.06 3.42
CA GLU A 16 10.53 66.16 1.99
C GLU A 16 9.99 67.55 1.64
N ALA A 17 9.05 68.08 2.44
CA ALA A 17 8.51 69.43 2.24
C ALA A 17 9.60 70.50 2.29
N ILE A 18 10.52 70.45 3.26
CA ILE A 18 11.65 71.37 3.36
C ILE A 18 12.53 71.32 2.10
N VAL A 19 12.80 70.13 1.59
CA VAL A 19 13.64 69.96 0.39
C VAL A 19 12.91 70.45 -0.87
N GLN A 20 11.59 70.27 -0.95
CA GLN A 20 10.78 70.74 -2.07
C GLN A 20 10.63 72.27 -2.10
N ASP A 21 10.46 72.92 -0.94
CA ASP A 21 10.31 74.38 -0.82
C ASP A 21 11.65 75.15 -0.84
N ALA A 22 12.78 74.43 -0.81
CA ALA A 22 14.11 75.02 -0.78
C ALA A 22 14.38 75.93 -2.00
N SER A 23 14.91 77.11 -1.74
CA SER A 23 15.16 78.12 -2.79
C SER A 23 16.30 77.70 -3.72
N GLY A 24 16.04 77.63 -5.03
CA GLY A 24 17.04 77.27 -6.03
C GLY A 24 18.19 78.28 -6.17
N VAL A 25 19.40 77.79 -6.42
CA VAL A 25 20.58 78.65 -6.63
C VAL A 25 20.74 79.02 -8.12
N PRO A 26 20.81 80.32 -8.50
CA PRO A 26 21.01 80.73 -9.89
C PRO A 26 22.28 80.14 -10.51
N MET A 27 22.19 79.73 -11.78
CA MET A 27 23.25 79.03 -12.54
C MET A 27 23.68 77.65 -12.00
N SER A 28 23.03 77.11 -10.97
CA SER A 28 23.29 75.76 -10.45
C SER A 28 22.05 74.87 -10.57
N LYS A 29 21.98 74.03 -11.61
CA LYS A 29 20.88 73.05 -11.75
C LYS A 29 20.95 72.02 -10.62
N GLY A 30 19.83 71.80 -9.93
CA GLY A 30 19.72 70.80 -8.86
C GLY A 30 20.35 71.19 -7.53
N ARG A 31 20.65 72.48 -7.30
CA ARG A 31 21.08 72.97 -5.98
C ARG A 31 20.03 73.87 -5.38
N ALA A 32 19.69 73.62 -4.12
CA ALA A 32 18.77 74.42 -3.35
C ALA A 32 19.44 74.85 -2.03
N VAL A 33 19.03 76.01 -1.51
CA VAL A 33 19.44 76.54 -0.21
C VAL A 33 18.40 76.08 0.81
N VAL A 34 18.88 75.37 1.83
CA VAL A 34 18.07 74.83 2.92
C VAL A 34 18.62 75.38 4.24
N ASP A 35 17.75 75.63 5.22
CA ASP A 35 18.21 75.92 6.58
C ASP A 35 18.95 74.70 7.15
N ARG A 36 20.21 74.91 7.49
CA ARG A 36 21.07 73.84 7.99
C ARG A 36 20.60 73.35 9.36
N SER A 37 20.06 74.22 10.20
CA SER A 37 19.63 73.90 11.55
C SER A 37 18.39 72.99 11.50
N ASP A 38 17.40 73.36 10.69
CA ASP A 38 16.15 72.60 10.57
C ASP A 38 16.40 71.19 10.00
N LEU A 39 17.25 71.08 8.96
CA LEU A 39 17.64 69.79 8.39
C LEU A 39 18.37 68.89 9.40
N LEU A 40 19.25 69.48 10.22
CA LEU A 40 20.00 68.73 11.23
C LEU A 40 19.10 68.23 12.37
N VAL A 41 18.08 69.01 12.77
CA VAL A 41 17.10 68.58 13.78
C VAL A 41 16.31 67.37 13.29
N MET A 42 15.75 67.43 12.08
CA MET A 42 14.99 66.30 11.51
C MET A 42 15.86 65.05 11.31
N LEU A 43 17.11 65.23 10.88
CA LEU A 43 18.05 64.11 10.75
C LEU A 43 18.38 63.46 12.09
N ASP A 44 18.52 64.26 13.16
CA ASP A 44 18.79 63.74 14.51
C ASP A 44 17.58 62.99 15.06
N GLU A 45 16.38 63.49 14.80
CA GLU A 45 15.12 62.87 15.16
C GLU A 45 14.87 61.54 14.43
N LEU A 46 15.12 61.48 13.12
CA LEU A 46 15.12 60.23 12.36
C LEU A 46 16.20 59.26 12.85
N ARG A 47 17.38 59.76 13.22
CA ARG A 47 18.46 58.93 13.76
C ARG A 47 18.13 58.36 15.14
N GLY A 48 17.33 59.06 15.93
CA GLY A 48 16.85 58.60 17.23
C GLY A 48 15.71 57.57 17.13
N SER A 49 14.80 57.74 16.16
CA SER A 49 13.58 56.94 16.03
C SER A 49 13.68 55.78 15.03
N LEU A 50 14.33 55.90 13.88
CA LEU A 50 14.35 54.80 12.90
C LEU A 50 15.05 53.50 13.38
N PRO A 51 16.24 53.54 14.00
CA PRO A 51 16.95 52.33 14.40
C PRO A 51 16.21 51.44 15.42
N PRO A 52 15.63 51.97 16.52
CA PRO A 52 14.88 51.14 17.47
C PRO A 52 13.67 50.46 16.81
N GLU A 53 12.93 51.18 15.97
CA GLU A 53 11.72 50.69 15.32
C GLU A 53 12.03 49.56 14.32
N LEU A 54 13.15 49.68 13.59
CA LEU A 54 13.64 48.61 12.72
C LEU A 54 14.09 47.39 13.54
N ALA A 55 14.77 47.61 14.66
CA ALA A 55 15.21 46.52 15.54
C ALA A 55 14.01 45.76 16.15
N GLU A 56 12.97 46.47 16.56
CA GLU A 56 11.72 45.89 17.06
C GLU A 56 11.01 45.08 15.96
N ALA A 57 10.88 45.63 14.75
CA ALA A 57 10.29 44.93 13.61
C ALA A 57 11.04 43.63 13.27
N GLU A 58 12.38 43.65 13.35
CA GLU A 58 13.18 42.45 13.16
C GLU A 58 13.00 41.44 14.28
N SER A 59 12.91 41.87 15.55
CA SER A 59 12.63 40.97 16.68
C SER A 59 11.28 40.29 16.49
N LEU A 60 10.24 41.07 16.20
CA LEU A 60 8.90 40.54 15.96
C LEU A 60 8.90 39.53 14.80
N ARG A 61 9.61 39.82 13.71
CA ARG A 61 9.74 38.87 12.59
C ARG A 61 10.40 37.56 13.02
N ARG A 62 11.45 37.62 13.86
CA ARG A 62 12.11 36.42 14.39
C ARG A 62 11.18 35.64 15.31
N GLU A 63 10.46 36.32 16.21
CA GLU A 63 9.50 35.70 17.13
C GLU A 63 8.34 35.04 16.40
N CYS A 64 7.77 35.71 15.40
CA CYS A 64 6.76 35.12 14.53
C CYS A 64 7.30 33.89 13.80
N GLY A 65 8.52 33.96 13.25
CA GLY A 65 9.15 32.82 12.59
C GLY A 65 9.35 31.63 13.53
N ALA A 66 9.83 31.88 14.76
CA ALA A 66 9.99 30.84 15.77
C ALA A 66 8.65 30.23 16.19
N THR A 67 7.61 31.05 16.32
CA THR A 67 6.25 30.59 16.67
C THR A 67 5.67 29.70 15.56
N VAL A 68 5.83 30.08 14.30
CA VAL A 68 5.38 29.27 13.16
C VAL A 68 6.13 27.94 13.13
N ALA A 69 7.45 27.94 13.26
CA ALA A 69 8.25 26.71 13.27
C ALA A 69 7.83 25.78 14.42
N ALA A 70 7.63 26.31 15.63
CA ALA A 70 7.16 25.54 16.77
C ALA A 70 5.75 24.97 16.55
N ALA A 71 4.85 25.74 15.92
CA ALA A 71 3.50 25.27 15.58
C ALA A 71 3.52 24.17 14.52
N GLU A 72 4.41 24.26 13.52
CA GLU A 72 4.60 23.22 12.49
C GLU A 72 5.15 21.93 13.10
N GLU A 73 6.14 22.03 13.99
CA GLU A 73 6.67 20.88 14.74
C GLU A 73 5.58 20.23 15.60
N GLU A 74 4.76 21.04 16.29
CA GLU A 74 3.65 20.53 17.09
C GLU A 74 2.62 19.79 16.23
N ALA A 75 2.23 20.40 15.11
CA ALA A 75 1.25 19.82 14.20
C ALA A 75 1.73 18.46 13.68
N GLN A 76 3.01 18.37 13.32
CA GLN A 76 3.62 17.12 12.87
C GLN A 76 3.60 16.06 13.98
N ARG A 77 3.96 16.44 15.21
CA ARG A 77 3.92 15.54 16.37
C ARG A 77 2.50 15.02 16.65
N ILE A 78 1.49 15.88 16.61
CA ILE A 78 0.09 15.49 16.80
C ILE A 78 -0.36 14.50 15.74
N VAL A 79 0.00 14.72 14.47
CA VAL A 79 -0.34 13.81 13.37
C VAL A 79 0.31 12.45 13.56
N GLU A 80 1.60 12.42 13.93
CA GLU A 80 2.32 11.18 14.20
C GLU A 80 1.72 10.40 15.38
N GLU A 81 1.39 11.09 16.47
CA GLU A 81 0.74 10.47 17.63
C GLU A 81 -0.65 9.94 17.28
N ALA A 82 -1.45 10.69 16.51
CA ALA A 82 -2.76 10.25 16.04
C ALA A 82 -2.65 8.99 15.18
N HIS A 83 -1.67 8.91 14.27
CA HIS A 83 -1.42 7.71 13.48
C HIS A 83 -1.00 6.52 14.35
N HIS A 84 -0.12 6.73 15.32
CA HIS A 84 0.29 5.68 16.25
C HIS A 84 -0.92 5.16 17.05
N HIS A 85 -1.75 6.07 17.58
CA HIS A 85 -2.95 5.71 18.35
C HIS A 85 -3.98 4.97 17.49
N ALA A 86 -4.23 5.43 16.25
CA ALA A 86 -5.12 4.75 15.33
C ALA A 86 -4.64 3.32 15.04
N ASN A 87 -3.34 3.13 14.77
CA ASN A 87 -2.76 1.81 14.52
C ASN A 87 -2.84 0.90 15.75
N ALA A 88 -2.70 1.45 16.96
CA ALA A 88 -2.86 0.69 18.21
C ALA A 88 -4.32 0.27 18.47
N MET A 89 -5.30 1.08 18.07
CA MET A 89 -6.73 0.77 18.24
C MET A 89 -7.25 -0.26 17.23
N VAL A 90 -6.70 -0.34 16.02
CA VAL A 90 -7.17 -1.27 14.97
C VAL A 90 -7.23 -2.74 15.45
N PRO A 91 -6.19 -3.30 16.10
CA PRO A 91 -6.22 -4.65 16.66
C PRO A 91 -7.28 -4.87 17.75
N GLU A 92 -7.66 -3.80 18.46
CA GLU A 92 -8.65 -3.87 19.54
C GLU A 92 -10.09 -3.90 19.02
N THR A 93 -10.30 -3.58 17.74
CA THR A 93 -11.63 -3.61 17.14
C THR A 93 -12.17 -5.03 17.05
N GLU A 94 -13.45 -5.20 17.39
CA GLU A 94 -14.14 -6.49 17.30
C GLU A 94 -14.12 -7.03 15.85
N LEU A 95 -14.15 -6.14 14.85
CA LEU A 95 -14.03 -6.51 13.45
C LEU A 95 -12.67 -7.17 13.14
N HIS A 96 -11.56 -6.62 13.65
CA HIS A 96 -10.23 -7.20 13.44
C HIS A 96 -10.13 -8.59 14.10
N ARG A 97 -10.58 -8.71 15.36
CA ARG A 97 -10.60 -9.99 16.08
C ARG A 97 -11.48 -11.04 15.39
N ARG A 98 -12.67 -10.65 14.92
CA ARG A 98 -13.58 -11.53 14.17
C ARG A 98 -12.96 -11.97 12.86
N THR A 99 -12.28 -11.08 12.14
CA THR A 99 -11.57 -11.40 10.90
C THR A 99 -10.43 -12.37 11.16
N GLN A 100 -9.62 -12.14 12.20
CA GLN A 100 -8.53 -13.05 12.58
C GLN A 100 -9.05 -14.44 12.95
N ARG A 101 -10.13 -14.52 13.75
CA ARG A 101 -10.74 -15.80 14.11
C ARG A 101 -11.23 -16.54 12.86
N ARG A 102 -11.94 -15.85 11.98
CA ARG A 102 -12.43 -16.44 10.72
C ARG A 102 -11.29 -16.88 9.81
N ALA A 103 -10.19 -16.12 9.75
CA ALA A 103 -8.99 -16.52 9.02
C ALA A 103 -8.39 -17.81 9.61
N GLY A 104 -8.30 -17.92 10.93
CA GLY A 104 -7.89 -19.14 11.63
C GLY A 104 -8.81 -20.32 11.29
N GLU A 105 -10.13 -20.14 11.39
CA GLU A 105 -11.10 -21.18 11.03
C GLU A 105 -10.97 -21.67 9.58
N ILE A 106 -10.64 -20.78 8.64
CA ILE A 106 -10.39 -21.11 7.24
C ILE A 106 -9.10 -21.94 7.10
N ILE A 107 -8.02 -21.54 7.78
CA ILE A 107 -6.75 -22.27 7.76
C ILE A 107 -6.92 -23.66 8.38
N ASP A 108 -7.51 -23.75 9.58
CA ASP A 108 -7.79 -25.02 10.26
C ASP A 108 -8.70 -25.93 9.42
N GLY A 109 -9.64 -25.34 8.66
CA GLY A 109 -10.49 -26.06 7.72
C GLY A 109 -9.70 -26.59 6.52
N ALA A 110 -8.82 -25.77 5.95
CA ALA A 110 -7.99 -26.14 4.82
C ALA A 110 -6.97 -27.24 5.19
N GLU A 111 -6.37 -27.17 6.38
CA GLU A 111 -5.44 -28.18 6.89
C GLU A 111 -6.13 -29.53 7.08
N ARG A 112 -7.29 -29.55 7.77
CA ARG A 112 -8.08 -30.79 7.93
C ARG A 112 -8.51 -31.39 6.60
N TYR A 113 -8.92 -30.55 5.65
CA TYR A 113 -9.27 -31.03 4.31
C TYR A 113 -8.06 -31.63 3.59
N ALA A 114 -6.88 -31.00 3.69
CA ALA A 114 -5.66 -31.53 3.10
C ALA A 114 -5.25 -32.89 3.73
N GLU A 115 -5.39 -33.04 5.04
CA GLU A 115 -5.17 -34.32 5.75
C GLU A 115 -6.15 -35.39 5.30
N GLU A 116 -7.45 -35.08 5.21
CA GLU A 116 -8.49 -36.01 4.77
C GLU A 116 -8.23 -36.51 3.33
N VAL A 117 -7.90 -35.59 2.42
CA VAL A 117 -7.59 -35.93 1.03
C VAL A 117 -6.33 -36.79 0.94
N SER A 118 -5.28 -36.45 1.70
CA SER A 118 -4.02 -37.21 1.69
C SER A 118 -4.21 -38.61 2.25
N GLY A 119 -4.86 -38.73 3.41
CA GLY A 119 -5.16 -40.03 4.03
C GLY A 119 -6.11 -40.88 3.18
N GLY A 120 -7.12 -40.27 2.57
CA GLY A 120 -8.03 -40.95 1.64
C GLY A 120 -7.32 -41.48 0.40
N SER A 121 -6.33 -40.72 -0.11
CA SER A 121 -5.51 -41.12 -1.26
C SER A 121 -4.62 -42.33 -0.93
N GLU A 122 -4.02 -42.36 0.25
CA GLU A 122 -3.20 -43.50 0.70
C GLU A 122 -4.02 -44.79 0.82
N VAL A 123 -5.18 -44.71 1.48
CA VAL A 123 -6.09 -45.87 1.62
C VAL A 123 -6.58 -46.34 0.24
N TYR A 124 -6.92 -45.41 -0.66
CA TYR A 124 -7.34 -45.75 -2.01
C TYR A 124 -6.21 -46.42 -2.81
N ARG A 125 -4.98 -45.90 -2.73
CA ARG A 125 -3.78 -46.47 -3.36
C ARG A 125 -3.58 -47.92 -2.90
N ASP A 126 -3.59 -48.15 -1.60
CA ASP A 126 -3.32 -49.47 -1.04
C ASP A 126 -4.41 -50.47 -1.43
N ARG A 127 -5.68 -50.04 -1.47
CA ARG A 127 -6.79 -50.86 -1.97
C ARG A 127 -6.60 -51.25 -3.44
N VAL A 128 -6.27 -50.28 -4.31
CA VAL A 128 -6.08 -50.53 -5.75
C VAL A 128 -4.88 -51.45 -5.98
N MET A 129 -3.77 -51.22 -5.27
CA MET A 129 -2.57 -52.07 -5.40
C MET A 129 -2.80 -53.49 -4.88
N GLY A 130 -3.51 -53.66 -3.77
CA GLY A 130 -3.86 -54.99 -3.27
C GLY A 130 -4.79 -55.75 -4.20
N GLN A 131 -5.77 -55.07 -4.83
CA GLN A 131 -6.61 -55.69 -5.86
C GLN A 131 -5.80 -56.15 -7.08
N LEU A 132 -4.85 -55.32 -7.52
CA LEU A 132 -3.97 -55.64 -8.64
C LEU A 132 -3.06 -56.83 -8.32
N GLU A 133 -2.52 -56.90 -7.11
CA GLU A 133 -1.69 -58.01 -6.65
C GLU A 133 -2.46 -59.34 -6.66
N ASN A 134 -3.68 -59.36 -6.10
CA ASN A 134 -4.53 -60.55 -6.11
C ASN A 134 -4.82 -61.01 -7.54
N TRP A 135 -5.12 -60.08 -8.45
CA TRP A 135 -5.36 -60.42 -9.86
C TRP A 135 -4.13 -61.03 -10.55
N PHE A 136 -2.92 -60.54 -10.24
CA PHE A 136 -1.69 -61.14 -10.74
C PHE A 136 -1.43 -62.54 -10.15
N GLN A 137 -1.75 -62.76 -8.87
CA GLN A 137 -1.62 -64.08 -8.25
C GLN A 137 -2.56 -65.10 -8.93
N ASP A 138 -3.83 -64.74 -9.12
CA ASP A 138 -4.81 -65.60 -9.81
C ASP A 138 -4.38 -65.89 -11.26
N SER A 139 -3.87 -64.86 -11.96
CA SER A 139 -3.37 -65.01 -13.33
C SER A 139 -2.16 -65.94 -13.40
N LEU A 140 -1.23 -65.85 -12.45
CA LEU A 140 -0.06 -66.74 -12.38
C LEU A 140 -0.48 -68.19 -12.11
N ILE A 141 -1.44 -68.41 -11.20
CA ILE A 141 -2.01 -69.73 -10.93
C ILE A 141 -2.64 -70.30 -12.21
N SER A 142 -3.48 -69.52 -12.91
CA SER A 142 -4.11 -69.94 -14.16
C SER A 142 -3.08 -70.29 -15.26
N VAL A 143 -1.97 -69.55 -15.36
CA VAL A 143 -0.88 -69.87 -16.28
C VAL A 143 -0.17 -71.17 -15.87
N GLU A 144 0.06 -71.39 -14.58
CA GLU A 144 0.67 -72.62 -14.10
C GLU A 144 -0.22 -73.85 -14.34
N GLU A 145 -1.52 -73.73 -14.10
CA GLU A 145 -2.54 -74.73 -14.45
C GLU A 145 -2.53 -75.01 -15.95
N SER A 146 -2.60 -73.96 -16.79
CA SER A 146 -2.52 -74.08 -18.26
C SER A 146 -1.24 -74.77 -18.73
N ARG A 147 -0.10 -74.51 -18.07
CA ARG A 147 1.18 -75.16 -18.38
C ARG A 147 1.19 -76.63 -17.96
N GLN A 148 0.59 -76.98 -16.82
CA GLN A 148 0.48 -78.36 -16.38
C GLN A 148 -0.43 -79.18 -17.31
N GLU A 149 -1.54 -78.60 -17.78
CA GLU A 149 -2.41 -79.21 -18.78
C GLU A 149 -1.66 -79.48 -20.10
N LEU A 150 -0.87 -78.50 -20.57
CA LEU A 150 -0.06 -78.65 -21.78
C LEU A 150 1.14 -79.58 -21.59
N GLY A 151 1.67 -79.73 -20.37
CA GLY A 151 2.76 -80.64 -20.04
C GLY A 151 2.33 -82.10 -19.86
N GLY A 152 1.05 -82.35 -19.56
CA GLY A 152 0.50 -83.67 -19.28
C GLY A 152 -0.08 -84.44 -20.48
N VAL A 153 -0.18 -83.83 -21.67
CA VAL A 153 -0.88 -84.44 -22.81
C VAL A 153 -0.01 -84.40 -24.08
N PRO A 154 0.30 -85.54 -24.73
CA PRO A 154 0.83 -85.52 -26.08
C PRO A 154 -0.28 -84.97 -26.99
N VAL A 155 -0.08 -83.77 -27.53
CA VAL A 155 -1.06 -83.10 -28.39
C VAL A 155 -1.33 -83.93 -29.65
N ARG A 156 -2.36 -84.78 -29.60
CA ARG A 156 -3.04 -85.29 -30.79
C ARG A 156 -4.14 -84.30 -31.13
N ARG A 157 -3.84 -83.41 -32.08
CA ARG A 157 -4.82 -82.45 -32.61
C ARG A 157 -5.89 -83.21 -33.42
N PRO A 158 -7.19 -83.17 -33.05
CA PRO A 158 -8.25 -83.55 -33.97
C PRO A 158 -8.41 -82.44 -35.02
N ALA A 159 -8.75 -82.82 -36.25
CA ALA A 159 -8.95 -81.89 -37.36
C ALA A 159 -10.11 -80.91 -37.09
N PRO A 160 -10.04 -79.67 -37.61
CA PRO A 160 -11.12 -78.70 -37.43
C PRO A 160 -12.37 -79.15 -38.21
N GLN A 161 -13.54 -79.04 -37.57
CA GLN A 161 -14.83 -79.11 -38.26
C GLN A 161 -15.30 -77.69 -38.59
N PRO A 162 -16.02 -77.49 -39.71
CA PRO A 162 -16.45 -76.16 -40.15
C PRO A 162 -17.63 -75.69 -39.30
N GLU A 163 -17.45 -74.58 -38.57
CA GLU A 163 -18.54 -73.92 -37.85
C GLU A 163 -19.23 -72.90 -38.77
N VAL A 164 -20.55 -73.05 -38.85
CA VAL A 164 -21.47 -72.24 -39.66
C VAL A 164 -21.64 -70.89 -38.98
N VAL A 165 -21.43 -69.81 -39.74
CA VAL A 165 -21.69 -68.44 -39.29
C VAL A 165 -23.19 -68.20 -39.28
N GLU A 166 -23.81 -68.19 -38.10
CA GLU A 166 -25.15 -67.63 -37.92
C GLU A 166 -25.04 -66.13 -37.61
N GLU A 167 -25.41 -65.33 -38.60
CA GLU A 167 -25.64 -63.90 -38.51
C GLU A 167 -26.91 -63.62 -37.69
N LYS A 168 -26.75 -63.09 -36.48
CA LYS A 168 -27.85 -62.42 -35.77
C LYS A 168 -27.62 -60.93 -35.74
N ALA A 169 -28.31 -60.27 -36.66
CA ALA A 169 -28.65 -58.86 -36.59
C ALA A 169 -29.60 -58.66 -35.40
N ASP A 170 -29.16 -57.87 -34.41
CA ASP A 170 -30.08 -57.22 -33.49
C ASP A 170 -29.62 -55.77 -33.30
N GLY A 171 -30.42 -54.87 -33.86
CA GLY A 171 -30.30 -53.44 -33.71
C GLY A 171 -31.05 -52.92 -32.48
N GLN A 172 -30.93 -51.60 -32.31
CA GLN A 172 -31.55 -50.73 -31.29
C GLN A 172 -30.80 -50.71 -29.95
N GLY A 173 -30.43 -49.56 -29.40
CA GLY A 173 -30.64 -48.18 -29.80
C GLY A 173 -29.94 -47.29 -28.77
N TRP A 174 -29.16 -46.33 -29.25
CA TRP A 174 -28.60 -45.28 -28.40
C TRP A 174 -29.70 -44.25 -28.10
N GLN A 175 -29.97 -44.01 -26.82
CA GLN A 175 -30.59 -42.75 -26.39
C GLN A 175 -29.68 -42.10 -25.34
N ALA A 176 -29.01 -41.04 -25.78
CA ALA A 176 -28.39 -40.04 -24.91
C ALA A 176 -29.50 -39.15 -24.35
N SER A 177 -29.59 -39.03 -23.03
CA SER A 177 -30.40 -38.00 -22.39
C SER A 177 -29.52 -36.77 -22.14
N SER A 178 -29.88 -35.65 -22.76
CA SER A 178 -29.37 -34.31 -22.47
C SER A 178 -30.57 -33.43 -22.13
N ALA A 179 -30.64 -32.95 -20.88
CA ALA A 179 -31.29 -31.71 -20.44
C ALA A 179 -31.01 -31.51 -18.95
#